data_AF-A0A930LS98-F1
#
_entry.id   AF-A0A930LS98-F1
#
_cell.length_a   1.000
_cell.length_b   1.000
_cell.length_c   1.000
_cell.angle_alpha   90.00
_cell.angle_beta   90.00
_cell.angle_gamma   90.00
#
_symmetry.space_group_name_H-M   'P 1'
#
loop_
_entity.id
_entity.type
_entity.pdbx_description
1 polymer ?
#
loop_
_entity_poly.entity_id
_entity_poly.type
_entity_poly.pdbx_seq_one_letter_code
_entity_poly.pdbx_strand_id
1 'polypeptide(L)' 'MTEQQLTDSTNLNTTLMYFAYPDDDLTKPGRPVPGAYFNLGNIRFEVLQVDAPRREGDKYIYPVHLLQIHDPNIR' A
#
# COMPACT_ATOMS: atom_id res chain seq x y z
N MET A 1 -5.13 -0.75 38.16
CA MET A 1 -4.55 0.18 37.17
C MET A 1 -5.09 -0.24 35.83
N THR A 2 -5.83 0.66 35.19
CA THR A 2 -6.69 0.43 34.03
C THR A 2 -5.87 0.33 32.73
N GLU A 3 -6.05 -0.74 31.96
CA GLU A 3 -5.52 -0.94 30.60
C GLU A 3 -6.26 -0.07 29.56
N GLN A 4 -6.42 1.21 29.87
CA GLN A 4 -6.81 2.22 28.89
C GLN A 4 -5.55 2.93 28.41
N GLN A 5 -4.91 2.40 27.36
CA GLN A 5 -4.18 3.19 26.36
C GLN A 5 -3.56 2.26 25.32
N LEU A 6 -4.34 1.95 24.28
CA LEU A 6 -3.88 1.72 22.91
C LEU A 6 -5.09 1.91 21.98
N THR A 7 -5.88 2.94 22.24
CA THR A 7 -6.76 3.54 21.22
C THR A 7 -6.00 4.68 20.58
N ASP A 8 -4.95 4.33 19.85
CA ASP A 8 -4.43 5.16 18.76
C ASP A 8 -4.41 4.30 17.50
N SER A 9 -5.53 3.64 17.25
CA SER A 9 -5.93 3.38 15.87
C SER A 9 -6.22 4.74 15.27
N THR A 10 -5.16 5.45 14.88
CA THR A 10 -5.27 6.40 13.78
C THR A 10 -6.07 5.63 12.74
N ASN A 11 -7.28 6.09 12.44
CA ASN A 11 -7.99 5.67 11.23
C ASN A 11 -7.12 6.18 10.07
N LEU A 12 -5.95 5.57 9.88
CA LEU A 12 -5.15 5.69 8.69
C LEU A 12 -6.13 5.24 7.62
N ASN A 13 -6.52 6.17 6.76
CA ASN A 13 -7.33 5.88 5.59
C ASN A 13 -6.48 4.98 4.68
N THR A 14 -6.44 3.69 5.04
CA THR A 14 -5.67 2.68 4.34
C THR A 14 -6.51 2.23 3.16
N THR A 15 -5.97 2.45 1.97
CA THR A 15 -6.56 1.99 0.72
C THR A 15 -5.88 0.69 0.33
N LEU A 16 -6.66 -0.36 0.06
CA LEU A 16 -6.13 -1.61 -0.48
C LEU A 16 -6.18 -1.57 -2.01
N MET A 17 -5.04 -1.78 -2.66
CA MET A 17 -4.95 -1.97 -4.10
C MET A 17 -4.29 -3.32 -4.43
N TYR A 18 -4.71 -3.92 -5.55
CA TYR A 18 -4.17 -5.19 -6.01
C TYR A 18 -3.27 -4.97 -7.22
N PHE A 19 -2.02 -5.38 -7.11
CA PHE A 19 -1.03 -5.29 -8.19
C PHE A 19 -0.72 -6.67 -8.74
N ALA A 20 -0.81 -6.82 -10.06
CA ALA A 20 -0.61 -8.10 -10.73
C ALA A 20 0.72 -8.12 -11.49
N TYR A 21 1.52 -9.17 -11.27
CA TYR A 21 2.82 -9.34 -11.91
C TYR A 21 3.00 -10.75 -12.50
N PRO A 22 3.84 -10.93 -13.54
CA PRO A 22 4.09 -12.24 -14.13
C PRO A 22 4.90 -13.18 -13.22
N ASP A 23 5.63 -12.62 -12.25
CA ASP A 23 6.53 -13.31 -11.31
C ASP A 23 6.37 -12.75 -9.89
N ASP A 24 6.97 -13.42 -8.90
CA ASP A 24 6.93 -13.08 -7.48
C ASP A 24 8.14 -12.25 -6.99
N ASP A 25 8.97 -11.78 -7.92
CA ASP A 25 10.18 -11.01 -7.61
C ASP A 25 9.83 -9.53 -7.35
N LEU A 26 9.74 -9.16 -6.08
CA LEU A 26 9.51 -7.78 -5.63
C LEU A 26 10.76 -6.88 -5.71
N THR A 27 11.94 -7.41 -6.05
CA THR A 27 13.16 -6.58 -6.18
C THR A 27 13.24 -5.83 -7.51
N LYS A 28 12.37 -6.18 -8.47
CA LYS A 28 12.34 -5.54 -9.79
C LYS A 28 11.84 -4.09 -9.73
N PRO A 29 12.28 -3.22 -10.65
CA PRO A 29 11.73 -1.87 -10.75
C PRO A 29 10.22 -1.86 -10.96
N GLY A 30 9.54 -0.89 -10.36
CA GLY A 30 8.08 -0.72 -10.47
C GLY A 30 7.27 -1.63 -9.54
N ARG A 31 7.91 -2.40 -8.66
CA ARG A 31 7.24 -3.23 -7.65
C ARG A 31 6.91 -2.40 -6.41
N PRO A 32 5.78 -2.70 -5.73
CA PRO A 32 5.43 -2.03 -4.50
C PRO A 32 6.42 -2.46 -3.42
N VAL A 33 7.00 -1.48 -2.73
CA VAL A 33 7.85 -1.69 -1.57
C VAL A 33 7.43 -0.69 -0.49
N PRO A 34 7.43 -1.07 0.80
CA PRO A 34 7.10 -0.14 1.88
C PRO A 34 7.92 1.16 1.80
N GLY A 35 7.24 2.30 1.95
CA GLY A 35 7.80 3.65 1.81
C GLY A 35 7.87 4.19 0.37
N ALA A 36 7.64 3.36 -0.65
CA ALA A 36 7.45 3.87 -2.00
C ALA A 36 6.13 4.63 -2.11
N TYR A 37 6.05 5.61 -3.01
CA TYR A 37 4.81 6.33 -3.26
C TYR A 37 4.59 6.59 -4.75
N PHE A 38 3.33 6.82 -5.10
CA PHE A 38 2.92 7.33 -6.40
C PHE A 38 1.82 8.38 -6.23
N ASN A 39 1.67 9.23 -7.23
CA ASN A 39 0.67 10.29 -7.22
C ASN A 39 -0.42 9.99 -8.25
N LEU A 40 -1.69 10.20 -7.88
CA LEU A 40 -2.83 10.24 -8.78
C LEU A 40 -3.55 11.57 -8.58
N GLY A 41 -3.32 12.53 -9.49
CA GLY A 41 -3.78 13.90 -9.30
C GLY A 41 -3.17 14.52 -8.04
N ASN A 42 -4.00 15.14 -7.21
CA ASN A 42 -3.62 15.76 -5.93
C ASN A 42 -3.57 14.77 -4.74
N ILE A 43 -3.53 13.47 -5.03
CA ILE A 43 -3.51 12.42 -4.01
C ILE A 43 -2.18 11.66 -4.13
N ARG A 44 -1.42 11.61 -3.03
CA ARG A 44 -0.28 10.71 -2.87
C ARG A 44 -0.74 9.42 -2.20
N PHE A 45 -0.35 8.30 -2.78
CA PHE A 45 -0.49 6.98 -2.18
C PHE A 45 0.90 6.48 -1.77
N GLU A 46 1.11 6.27 -0.48
CA GLU A 46 2.35 5.72 0.07
C GLU A 46 2.13 4.28 0.49
N VAL A 47 3.02 3.37 0.08
CA VAL A 47 2.98 1.95 0.42
C VAL A 47 3.35 1.76 1.88
N LEU A 48 2.41 1.22 2.67
CA LEU A 48 2.64 0.85 4.05
C LEU A 48 3.07 -0.60 4.16
N GLN A 49 2.36 -1.49 3.47
CA GLN A 49 2.54 -2.94 3.59
C GLN A 49 2.20 -3.64 2.28
N VAL A 50 2.97 -4.68 1.96
CA VAL A 50 2.73 -5.59 0.84
C VAL A 50 2.54 -6.98 1.43
N ASP A 51 1.36 -7.55 1.24
CA ASP A 51 1.04 -8.89 1.74
C ASP A 51 1.56 -9.98 0.79
N ALA A 52 1.55 -11.22 1.27
CA ALA A 52 1.87 -12.38 0.45
C ALA A 52 0.93 -12.46 -0.77
N PRO A 53 1.46 -12.75 -1.97
CA PRO A 53 0.63 -12.78 -3.17
C PRO A 53 -0.27 -14.02 -3.19
N ARG A 54 -1.40 -13.89 -3.88
CA ARG A 54 -2.17 -15.04 -4.37
C ARG A 54 -1.80 -15.33 -5.83
N ARG A 55 -1.77 -16.60 -6.21
CA ARG A 55 -1.59 -16.99 -7.62
C ARG A 55 -2.95 -17.00 -8.32
N GLU A 56 -3.07 -16.30 -9.44
CA GLU A 56 -4.29 -16.25 -10.25
C GLU A 56 -3.90 -16.37 -11.73
N GLY A 57 -4.10 -17.56 -12.32
CA GLY A 57 -3.65 -17.87 -13.66
C GLY A 57 -2.11 -17.83 -13.79
N ASP A 58 -1.63 -17.02 -14.72
CA ASP A 58 -0.20 -16.79 -14.99
C ASP A 58 0.41 -15.67 -14.11
N LYS A 59 -0.36 -15.08 -13.19
CA LYS A 59 0.05 -13.89 -12.42
C LYS A 59 0.10 -14.13 -10.91
N TYR A 60 0.95 -13.35 -10.25
CA TYR A 60 0.98 -13.14 -8.80
C TYR A 60 0.26 -11.83 -8.49
N ILE A 61 -0.77 -11.91 -7.66
CA ILE A 61 -1.60 -10.76 -7.26
C ILE A 61 -1.23 -10.37 -5.84
N TYR A 62 -0.59 -9.22 -5.67
CA TYR A 62 -0.17 -8.66 -4.39
C TYR A 62 -1.24 -7.71 -3.84
N PRO A 63 -1.79 -7.97 -2.65
CA PRO A 63 -2.53 -6.98 -1.88
C PRO A 63 -1.55 -5.94 -1.30
N VAL A 64 -1.77 -4.66 -1.58
CA VAL A 64 -0.91 -3.56 -1.14
C VAL A 64 -1.73 -2.54 -0.38
N HIS A 65 -1.37 -2.32 0.88
CA HIS A 65 -1.99 -1.33 1.76
C HIS A 65 -1.28 0.01 1.59
N LEU A 66 -2.05 1.03 1.27
CA LEU A 66 -1.56 2.36 0.93
C LEU A 66 -2.13 3.39 1.90
N LEU A 67 -1.31 4.31 2.38
CA LEU A 67 -1.77 5.54 3.01
C LEU A 67 -2.17 6.54 1.92
N GLN A 68 -3.42 6.99 1.96
CA GLN A 68 -3.90 8.05 1.08
C GLN A 68 -3.68 9.42 1.74
N ILE A 69 -2.93 10.29 1.06
CA ILE A 69 -2.62 11.65 1.51
C ILE A 69 -3.13 12.64 0.46
N HIS A 70 -4.07 13.51 0.84
CA HIS A 70 -4.43 14.65 0.02
C HIS A 70 -3.36 15.73 0.20
N ASP A 71 -2.59 15.98 -0.86
CA ASP A 71 -1.58 17.04 -0.86
C ASP A 71 -1.96 18.05 -1.95
N PRO A 72 -2.51 19.22 -1.58
CA PRO A 72 -2.95 20.22 -2.54
C PRO A 72 -1.81 20.82 -3.38
N ASN A 73 -0.55 20.49 -3.08
CA ASN A 73 0.62 20.97 -3.80
C ASN A 73 1.11 20.01 -4.88
N ILE A 74 0.56 18.79 -4.97
CA ILE A 74 0.85 17.85 -6.06
C ILE A 74 0.02 18.27 -7.29
N ARG A 75 0.71 18.60 -8.38
CA ARG A 75 0.13 19.04 -9.67
C ARG A 75 0.38 18.03 -10.77
#